data_AF-A0A528ILZ7-F1
#
_entry.id   AF-A0A528ILZ7-F1
#
_cell.length_a   1.000
_cell.length_b   1.000
_cell.length_c   1.000
_cell.angle_alpha   90.00
_cell.angle_beta   90.00
_cell.angle_gamma   90.00
#
_symmetry.space_group_name_H-M   'P 1'
#
loop_
_entity.id
_entity.type
_entity.pdbx_description
1 polymer ?
#
loop_
_entity_poly.entity_id
_entity_poly.type
_entity_poly.pdbx_seq_one_letter_code
_entity_poly.pdbx_strand_id
1 'polypeptide(L)' 'SEPMIIGRNFLVKINANIGNSAVTSSMAEEVEKMVWAIRWGADTVMDLSTGRNIQNIREWIIRNSPVPIGT' A
#
# COMPACT_ATOMS: atom_id res chain seq x y z
N SER A 1 -1.85 -11.27 4.52
CA SER A 1 -3.04 -10.63 3.95
C SER A 1 -4.28 -11.26 4.55
N GLU A 2 -5.12 -10.43 5.15
CA GLU A 2 -6.48 -10.75 5.60
C GLU A 2 -7.40 -10.68 4.37
N PRO A 3 -8.03 -11.80 3.98
CA PRO A 3 -8.83 -11.83 2.76
C PRO A 3 -10.01 -10.86 2.78
N MET A 4 -10.26 -10.22 1.64
CA MET A 4 -11.41 -9.34 1.42
C MET A 4 -11.91 -9.44 -0.03
N ILE A 5 -13.08 -8.85 -0.30
CA ILE A 5 -13.76 -8.92 -1.60
C ILE A 5 -14.10 -7.53 -2.14
N ILE A 6 -13.94 -7.36 -3.45
CA ILE A 6 -14.40 -6.20 -4.23
C ILE A 6 -15.47 -6.70 -5.20
N GLY A 7 -16.67 -6.12 -5.14
CA GLY A 7 -17.75 -6.46 -6.06
C GLY A 7 -19.02 -5.65 -5.79
N ARG A 8 -19.90 -5.56 -6.81
CA ARG A 8 -21.12 -4.72 -6.80
C ARG A 8 -22.06 -4.97 -5.61
N ASN A 9 -22.09 -6.19 -5.10
CA ASN A 9 -23.03 -6.62 -4.05
C ASN A 9 -22.43 -6.56 -2.63
N PHE A 10 -21.22 -6.01 -2.47
CA PHE A 10 -20.51 -5.91 -1.20
C PHE A 10 -20.33 -4.45 -0.80
N LEU A 11 -19.77 -4.21 0.39
CA LEU A 11 -19.40 -2.85 0.80
C LEU A 11 -18.45 -2.23 -0.22
N VAL A 12 -18.67 -0.94 -0.53
CA VAL A 12 -17.74 -0.15 -1.36
C VAL A 12 -16.36 -0.17 -0.70
N LYS A 13 -15.33 -0.35 -1.53
CA LYS A 13 -13.94 -0.45 -1.11
C LYS A 13 -13.15 0.76 -1.59
N ILE A 14 -12.23 1.23 -0.76
CA ILE A 14 -11.35 2.36 -1.09
C ILE A 14 -9.90 1.91 -1.18
N ASN A 15 -9.18 2.47 -2.15
CA ASN A 15 -7.76 2.22 -2.35
C ASN A 15 -6.94 3.46 -1.98
N ALA A 16 -5.81 3.27 -1.30
CA ALA A 16 -4.83 4.32 -1.06
C ALA A 16 -3.58 4.12 -1.93
N ASN A 17 -3.16 5.17 -2.63
CA ASN A 17 -1.90 5.15 -3.38
C ASN A 17 -0.77 5.66 -2.48
N ILE A 18 0.28 4.85 -2.36
CA ILE A 18 1.56 5.22 -1.75
C ILE A 18 2.66 5.05 -2.80
N GLY A 19 3.90 5.29 -2.42
CA GLY A 19 5.05 5.07 -3.28
C GLY A 19 6.09 6.18 -3.14
N ASN A 20 7.34 5.78 -3.31
CA ASN A 20 8.44 6.73 -3.35
C ASN A 20 8.52 7.46 -4.70
N SER A 21 9.23 8.59 -4.71
CA SER A 21 9.57 9.30 -5.95
C SER A 21 11.08 9.34 -6.13
N ALA A 22 11.53 9.78 -7.32
CA ALA A 22 12.95 10.02 -7.56
C ALA A 22 13.55 11.11 -6.65
N VAL A 23 12.71 11.93 -6.02
CA VAL A 23 13.10 13.13 -5.27
C VAL A 23 12.96 12.93 -3.76
N THR A 24 12.04 12.06 -3.32
CA THR A 24 11.64 11.94 -1.92
C THR A 24 11.16 10.53 -1.54
N SER A 25 11.22 10.27 -0.23
CA SER A 25 10.74 9.09 0.49
C SER A 25 11.75 7.96 0.72
N SER A 26 11.66 7.39 1.92
CA SER A 26 12.44 6.27 2.42
C SER A 26 11.56 5.03 2.62
N MET A 27 12.18 3.86 2.78
CA MET A 27 11.45 2.61 3.06
C MET A 27 10.57 2.71 4.32
N ALA A 28 11.07 3.37 5.37
CA ALA A 28 10.32 3.53 6.62
C ALA A 28 9.08 4.42 6.42
N GLU A 29 9.22 5.51 5.66
CA GLU A 29 8.10 6.40 5.32
C GLU A 29 7.03 5.67 4.50
N GLU A 30 7.41 4.83 3.54
CA GLU A 30 6.41 4.09 2.75
C GLU A 30 5.65 3.04 3.58
N VAL A 31 6.33 2.37 4.52
CA VAL A 31 5.67 1.47 5.46
C VAL A 31 4.75 2.26 6.40
N GLU A 32 5.17 3.42 6.89
CA GLU A 32 4.34 4.29 7.74
C GLU A 32 3.10 4.78 7.00
N LYS A 33 3.23 5.24 5.74
CA LYS A 33 2.09 5.62 4.89
C LYS A 33 1.11 4.48 4.71
N MET A 34 1.58 3.25 4.48
CA MET A 34 0.73 2.07 4.39
C MET A 34 -0.04 1.83 5.70
N VAL A 35 0.66 1.78 6.84
CA VAL A 35 0.04 1.57 8.15
C VAL A 35 -1.00 2.66 8.44
N TRP A 36 -0.68 3.91 8.12
CA TRP A 36 -1.57 5.04 8.33
C TRP A 36 -2.81 4.97 7.45
N ALA A 37 -2.65 4.65 6.16
CA ALA A 37 -3.77 4.50 5.23
C ALA A 37 -4.75 3.42 5.70
N ILE A 38 -4.23 2.25 6.09
CA ILE A 38 -5.04 1.13 6.58
C ILE A 38 -5.75 1.50 7.89
N ARG A 39 -5.05 2.18 8.81
CA ARG A 39 -5.62 2.66 10.08
C ARG A 39 -6.85 3.57 9.87
N TRP A 40 -6.86 4.34 8.79
CA TRP A 40 -7.97 5.24 8.44
C TRP A 40 -8.98 4.64 7.46
N GLY A 41 -8.88 3.33 7.18
CA GLY A 41 -9.91 2.58 6.46
C GLY A 41 -9.58 2.26 5.00
N ALA A 42 -8.33 2.36 4.55
CA ALA A 42 -7.95 1.85 3.24
C ALA A 42 -8.16 0.33 3.17
N ASP A 43 -9.04 -0.14 2.27
CA ASP A 43 -9.27 -1.55 2.04
C ASP A 43 -8.14 -2.16 1.19
N THR A 44 -7.56 -1.41 0.26
CA THR A 44 -6.38 -1.83 -0.50
C THR A 44 -5.34 -0.72 -0.57
N VAL A 45 -4.08 -1.10 -0.81
CA VAL A 45 -3.00 -0.15 -1.02
C VAL A 45 -2.30 -0.45 -2.33
N MET A 46 -1.89 0.57 -3.07
CA MET A 46 -1.11 0.42 -4.30
C MET A 46 0.24 1.11 -4.15
N ASP A 47 1.33 0.36 -4.38
CA ASP A 47 2.69 0.87 -4.41
C ASP A 47 3.04 1.39 -5.81
N LEU A 48 2.88 2.70 -6.01
CA LEU A 48 3.18 3.41 -7.26
C LEU A 48 4.60 4.02 -7.25
N SER A 49 5.53 3.40 -6.53
CA SER A 49 6.92 3.84 -6.43
C SER A 49 7.58 4.01 -7.80
N THR A 50 8.21 5.17 -8.01
CA THR A 50 8.96 5.53 -9.24
C THR A 50 10.43 5.85 -8.97
N GLY A 51 10.83 5.87 -7.69
CA GLY A 51 12.19 6.20 -7.26
C GLY A 51 13.17 5.03 -7.34
N ARG A 52 14.23 5.10 -6.53
CA ARG A 52 15.21 4.01 -6.40
C ARG A 52 14.71 2.94 -5.42
N ASN A 53 15.30 1.75 -5.45
CA ASN A 53 15.05 0.67 -4.50
C ASN A 53 13.59 0.16 -4.45
N ILE A 54 12.84 0.28 -5.56
CA ILE A 54 11.42 -0.12 -5.66
C ILE A 54 11.21 -1.54 -5.13
N GLN A 55 12.01 -2.51 -5.58
CA GLN A 55 11.88 -3.91 -5.19
C GLN A 55 12.05 -4.10 -3.67
N ASN A 56 13.04 -3.46 -3.07
CA ASN A 56 13.30 -3.58 -1.63
C ASN A 56 12.17 -2.95 -0.83
N ILE A 57 11.72 -1.75 -1.21
CA ILE A 57 10.62 -1.06 -0.53
C ILE A 57 9.33 -1.87 -0.63
N ARG A 58 9.02 -2.39 -1.81
CA ARG A 58 7.84 -3.21 -2.05
C ARG A 58 7.84 -4.51 -1.24
N GLU A 59 8.97 -5.20 -1.14
CA GLU A 59 9.10 -6.42 -0.32
C GLU A 59 8.74 -6.12 1.14
N TRP A 60 9.18 -4.98 1.67
CA TRP A 60 8.84 -4.54 3.02
C TRP A 60 7.35 -4.22 3.17
N ILE A 61 6.76 -3.52 2.20
CA ILE A 61 5.31 -3.23 2.17
C ILE A 61 4.52 -4.56 2.18
N ILE A 62 4.81 -5.49 1.27
CA ILE A 62 4.08 -6.76 1.12
C ILE A 62 4.16 -7.60 2.40
N ARG A 63 5.33 -7.68 3.04
CA ARG A 63 5.50 -8.47 4.28
C ARG A 63 4.78 -7.88 5.48
N ASN A 64 4.53 -6.58 5.50
CA ASN A 64 3.89 -5.88 6.61
C ASN A 64 2.43 -5.50 6.33
N SER A 65 1.91 -5.77 5.13
CA SER A 65 0.54 -5.42 4.76
C SER A 65 -0.47 -6.50 5.17
N PRO A 66 -1.47 -6.17 6.02
CA PRO A 66 -2.63 -7.02 6.21
C PRO A 66 -3.62 -6.91 5.03
N VAL A 67 -3.53 -5.89 4.17
CA VAL A 67 -4.47 -5.69 3.04
C VAL A 67 -3.86 -6.06 1.68
N PRO A 68 -4.68 -6.31 0.63
CA PRO A 68 -4.17 -6.52 -0.72
C PRO A 68 -3.29 -5.36 -1.21
N ILE A 69 -2.16 -5.70 -1.85
CA ILE A 69 -1.22 -4.76 -2.45
C ILE A 69 -1.30 -4.82 -3.97
N GLY A 70 -1.55 -3.68 -4.61
CA GLY A 70 -1.37 -3.45 -6.05
C GLY A 70 -0.04 -2.78 -6.36
N THR A 71 0.34 -2.72 -7.64
CA THR A 71 1.53 -2.04 -8.16
C THR A 71 1.23 -1.32 -9.46
#